data_AF-A0A287D8L3-F1
#
_entry.id   AF-A0A287D8L3-F1
#
_cell.length_a   1.000
_cell.length_b   1.000
_cell.length_c   1.000
_cell.angle_alpha   90.00
_cell.angle_beta   90.00
_cell.angle_gamma   90.00
#
_symmetry.space_group_name_H-M   'P 1'
#
loop_
_entity.id
_entity.type
_entity.pdbx_description
1 polymer ?
#
loop_
_entity_poly.entity_id
_entity_poly.type
_entity_poly.pdbx_seq_one_letter_code
_entity_poly.pdbx_strand_id
1 'polypeptide(L)'
;MRLFYRYQDLAPQLVPLDYTSCPDVKVPYELIGSMPELKDNPFRQRIAQVFSEAGDGHMTLHDFLDMFSVMSEMAPRDLKAYYAFKIYTFHIRI
;
A
#
# COMPACT_ATOMS: atom_id res chain seq x y z
N MET A 1 6.22 2.21 -14.66
CA MET A 1 5.81 1.09 -15.56
C MET A 1 5.80 -0.29 -14.90
N ARG A 2 6.72 -0.68 -13.98
CA ARG A 2 6.71 -2.04 -13.39
C ARG A 2 5.73 -2.27 -12.21
N LEU A 3 5.36 -1.25 -11.45
CA LEU A 3 4.50 -1.39 -10.27
C LEU A 3 3.05 -1.70 -10.60
N PHE A 4 2.53 -1.16 -11.71
CA PHE A 4 1.18 -1.48 -12.20
C PHE A 4 1.02 -2.98 -12.48
N TYR A 5 1.98 -3.59 -13.19
CA TYR A 5 1.95 -5.03 -13.46
C TYR A 5 2.06 -5.86 -12.17
N ARG A 6 2.83 -5.41 -11.15
CA ARG A 6 2.83 -6.08 -9.83
C ARG A 6 1.48 -5.97 -9.13
N TYR A 7 0.87 -4.79 -9.14
CA TYR A 7 -0.45 -4.56 -8.57
C TYR A 7 -1.52 -5.42 -9.25
N GLN A 8 -1.42 -5.57 -10.57
CA GLN A 8 -2.26 -6.45 -11.35
C GLN A 8 -1.99 -7.93 -11.04
N ASP A 9 -0.73 -8.35 -10.95
CA ASP A 9 -0.35 -9.75 -10.67
C ASP A 9 -0.84 -10.24 -9.30
N LEU A 10 -0.96 -9.33 -8.33
CA LEU A 10 -1.53 -9.64 -7.02
C LEU A 10 -3.01 -9.98 -7.08
N ALA A 11 -3.76 -9.34 -7.98
CA ALA A 11 -5.20 -9.51 -8.07
C ALA A 11 -5.69 -9.36 -9.53
N PRO A 12 -5.31 -10.28 -10.43
CA PRO A 12 -5.62 -10.14 -11.87
C PRO A 12 -7.12 -10.24 -12.15
N GLN A 13 -7.88 -10.82 -11.21
CA GLN A 13 -9.33 -10.91 -11.23
C GLN A 13 -10.06 -9.65 -10.75
N LEU A 14 -9.38 -8.79 -9.98
CA LEU A 14 -9.94 -7.54 -9.46
C LEU A 14 -9.49 -6.33 -10.27
N VAL A 15 -8.27 -6.36 -10.82
CA VAL A 15 -7.64 -5.28 -11.55
C VAL A 15 -7.61 -5.62 -13.05
N PRO A 16 -8.54 -5.08 -13.86
CA PRO A 16 -8.49 -5.26 -15.31
C PRO A 16 -7.25 -4.59 -15.90
N LEU A 17 -6.76 -5.13 -17.02
CA LEU A 17 -5.74 -4.45 -17.85
C LEU A 17 -6.19 -3.05 -18.26
N ASP A 18 -7.50 -2.86 -18.42
CA ASP A 18 -8.12 -1.59 -18.74
C ASP A 18 -8.55 -0.84 -17.47
N TYR A 19 -7.56 -0.29 -16.76
CA TYR A 19 -7.73 0.47 -15.52
C TYR A 19 -8.39 1.86 -15.74
N THR A 20 -8.63 2.25 -17.00
CA THR A 20 -9.22 3.55 -17.36
C THR A 20 -10.70 3.67 -17.01
N SER A 21 -11.40 2.54 -16.90
CA SER A 21 -12.85 2.50 -16.69
C SER A 21 -13.26 2.40 -15.21
N CYS A 22 -12.37 1.88 -14.34
CA CYS A 22 -12.64 1.65 -12.92
C CYS A 22 -11.40 1.95 -12.06
N PRO A 23 -11.12 3.24 -11.75
CA PRO A 23 -9.96 3.62 -10.95
C PRO A 23 -10.09 3.26 -9.46
N ASP A 24 -11.30 3.02 -8.96
CA ASP A 24 -11.57 2.73 -7.54
C ASP A 24 -11.37 1.25 -7.15
N VAL A 25 -10.69 0.46 -8.00
CA VAL A 25 -10.40 -0.94 -7.67
C VAL A 25 -9.41 -0.99 -6.51
N LYS A 26 -9.88 -1.57 -5.39
CA LYS A 26 -9.07 -1.79 -4.19
C LYS A 26 -8.59 -3.23 -4.11
N VAL A 27 -7.28 -3.40 -3.93
CA VAL A 27 -6.67 -4.71 -3.65
C VAL A 27 -6.68 -4.96 -2.14
N PRO A 28 -7.11 -6.16 -1.70
CA PRO A 28 -7.04 -6.58 -0.31
C PRO A 28 -5.65 -6.49 0.32
N TYR A 29 -5.61 -6.03 1.58
CA TYR A 29 -4.37 -5.93 2.34
C TYR A 29 -3.65 -7.27 2.51
N GLU A 30 -4.39 -8.38 2.46
CA GLU A 30 -3.84 -9.75 2.57
C GLU A 30 -2.91 -10.07 1.40
N LEU A 31 -3.33 -9.70 0.19
CA LEU A 31 -2.53 -9.85 -1.02
C LEU A 31 -1.33 -8.90 -0.96
N ILE A 32 -1.56 -7.66 -0.52
CA ILE A 32 -0.48 -6.68 -0.37
C ILE A 32 0.56 -7.14 0.66
N GLY A 33 0.10 -7.71 1.76
CA GLY A 33 0.95 -8.26 2.83
C GLY A 33 1.67 -9.54 2.45
N SER A 34 1.26 -10.26 1.40
CA SER A 34 1.94 -11.45 0.91
C SER A 34 3.20 -11.14 0.10
N MET A 35 3.39 -9.88 -0.32
CA MET A 35 4.60 -9.46 -1.03
C MET A 35 5.85 -9.71 -0.19
N PRO A 36 6.96 -10.17 -0.79
CA PRO A 36 8.20 -10.43 -0.05
C PRO A 36 8.71 -9.20 0.71
N GLU A 37 8.43 -7.99 0.23
CA GLU A 37 8.78 -6.73 0.89
C GLU A 37 8.02 -6.49 2.21
N LEU A 38 6.82 -7.07 2.37
CA LEU A 38 5.93 -6.84 3.52
C LEU A 38 5.65 -8.10 4.34
N LYS A 39 5.77 -9.31 3.77
CA LYS A 39 5.42 -10.57 4.43
C LYS A 39 6.22 -10.80 5.71
N ASP A 40 7.50 -10.42 5.68
CA ASP A 40 8.44 -10.58 6.79
C ASP A 40 8.39 -9.37 7.75
N ASN A 41 7.59 -8.35 7.43
CA ASN A 41 7.46 -7.14 8.22
C ASN A 41 6.35 -7.31 9.29
N PRO A 42 6.67 -7.19 10.60
CA PRO A 42 5.67 -7.30 11.66
C PRO A 42 4.64 -6.17 11.63
N PHE A 43 4.93 -5.04 10.97
CA PHE A 43 4.03 -3.90 10.83
C PHE A 43 3.21 -3.91 9.54
N ARG A 44 3.26 -4.98 8.73
CA ARG A 44 2.59 -5.04 7.42
C ARG A 44 1.11 -4.62 7.44
N GLN A 45 0.37 -5.02 8.47
CA GLN A 45 -1.04 -4.65 8.62
C GLN A 45 -1.21 -3.15 8.90
N ARG A 46 -0.36 -2.58 9.76
CA ARG A 46 -0.39 -1.14 10.08
C ARG A 46 0.07 -0.29 8.90
N ILE A 47 1.09 -0.74 8.17
CA ILE A 47 1.50 -0.12 6.91
C ILE A 47 0.29 -0.10 5.98
N ALA A 48 -0.38 -1.24 5.80
CA ALA A 48 -1.53 -1.31 4.92
C ALA A 48 -2.66 -0.34 5.31
N GLN A 49 -2.98 -0.28 6.60
CA GLN A 49 -4.00 0.61 7.15
C GLN A 49 -3.63 2.09 7.05
N VAL A 50 -2.35 2.44 7.18
CA VAL A 50 -1.89 3.83 7.11
C VAL A 50 -1.93 4.39 5.69
N PHE A 51 -1.67 3.55 4.69
CA PHE A 51 -1.69 3.94 3.29
C PHE A 51 -3.08 3.79 2.65
N SER A 52 -3.96 2.97 3.23
CA SER A 52 -5.37 2.92 2.82
C SER A 52 -6.13 4.16 3.28
N GLU A 53 -6.77 4.87 2.35
CA GLU A 53 -7.61 6.04 2.68
C GLU A 53 -8.77 5.70 3.62
N ALA A 54 -9.34 4.50 3.48
CA ALA A 54 -10.45 4.03 4.31
C ALA A 54 -9.98 3.50 5.67
N GLY A 55 -8.67 3.29 5.86
CA GLY A 55 -8.10 2.69 7.07
C GLY A 55 -8.44 1.21 7.27
N ASP A 56 -9.08 0.58 6.28
CA ASP A 56 -9.41 -0.85 6.26
C ASP A 56 -8.24 -1.72 5.75
N GLY A 57 -7.20 -1.07 5.20
CA GLY A 57 -6.01 -1.70 4.64
C GLY A 57 -6.15 -2.06 3.16
N HIS A 58 -7.35 -1.96 2.59
CA HIS A 58 -7.55 -2.14 1.16
C HIS A 58 -7.02 -0.89 0.45
N MET A 59 -6.17 -1.11 -0.55
CA MET A 59 -5.47 -0.03 -1.26
C MET A 59 -5.93 0.06 -2.69
N THR A 60 -6.09 1.27 -3.19
CA THR A 60 -6.15 1.55 -4.63
C THR A 60 -4.76 1.50 -5.25
N LEU A 61 -4.67 1.60 -6.58
CA LEU A 61 -3.38 1.74 -7.26
C LEU A 61 -2.63 2.98 -6.77
N HIS A 62 -3.35 4.06 -6.46
CA HIS A 62 -2.74 5.29 -5.96
C HIS A 62 -2.06 5.09 -4.60
N ASP A 63 -2.80 4.52 -3.65
CA ASP A 63 -2.29 4.17 -2.31
C ASP A 63 -1.07 3.25 -2.40
N PHE A 64 -1.12 2.28 -3.33
CA PHE A 64 -0.04 1.35 -3.59
C PHE A 64 1.22 2.05 -4.10
N LEU A 65 1.08 2.99 -5.05
CA LEU A 65 2.18 3.78 -5.57
C LEU A 65 2.79 4.67 -4.49
N ASP A 66 1.96 5.28 -3.64
CA ASP A 66 2.41 6.11 -2.52
C ASP A 66 3.18 5.29 -1.49
N MET A 67 2.67 4.11 -1.12
CA MET A 67 3.37 3.19 -0.24
C MET A 67 4.75 2.81 -0.79
N PHE A 68 4.83 2.41 -2.07
CA PHE A 68 6.09 2.06 -2.70
C PHE A 68 7.05 3.25 -2.84
N SER A 69 6.51 4.44 -3.10
CA SER A 69 7.29 5.68 -3.15
C SER A 69 7.98 5.95 -1.81
N VAL A 70 7.24 5.86 -0.71
CA VAL A 70 7.78 6.07 0.65
C VAL A 70 8.75 4.97 1.07
N MET A 71 8.48 3.71 0.70
CA MET A 71 9.37 2.59 1.01
C MET A 71 10.64 2.56 0.14
N SER A 72 10.67 3.28 -0.98
CA SER A 72 11.85 3.37 -1.84
C SER A 72 13.04 3.99 -1.11
N GLU A 73 14.26 3.51 -1.37
CA GLU A 73 15.49 4.12 -0.83
C GLU A 73 15.61 5.60 -1.20
N MET A 74 15.10 5.99 -2.37
CA MET A 74 15.15 7.36 -2.88
C MET A 74 14.17 8.33 -2.18
N ALA A 75 13.25 7.84 -1.34
CA ALA A 75 12.31 8.73 -0.66
C ALA A 75 13.04 9.62 0.38
N PRO A 76 12.67 10.93 0.47
CA PRO A 76 13.23 11.85 1.44
C PRO A 76 13.07 11.34 2.88
N ARG A 77 14.07 11.61 3.72
CA ARG A 77 14.08 11.16 5.13
C ARG A 77 12.90 11.69 5.92
N ASP A 78 12.49 12.94 5.69
CA ASP A 78 11.37 13.57 6.40
C ASP A 78 10.04 12.90 6.08
N LEU A 79 9.83 12.52 4.81
CA LEU A 79 8.66 11.79 4.38
C LEU A 79 8.60 10.40 5.03
N LYS A 80 9.73 9.68 5.06
CA LYS A 80 9.83 8.39 5.76
C LYS A 80 9.57 8.52 7.25
N ALA A 81 10.13 9.54 7.89
CA ALA A 81 9.94 9.80 9.32
C ALA A 81 8.46 10.09 9.64
N TYR A 82 7.80 10.90 8.81
CA TYR A 82 6.37 11.18 8.94
C TYR A 82 5.51 9.91 8.87
N TYR A 83 5.74 9.05 7.87
CA TYR A 83 4.99 7.79 7.74
C TYR A 83 5.36 6.77 8.83
N ALA A 84 6.63 6.67 9.20
CA ALA A 84 7.06 5.81 10.31
C ALA A 84 6.37 6.23 11.63
N PHE A 85 6.28 7.53 11.89
CA PHE A 85 5.53 8.07 13.01
C PHE A 85 4.03 7.72 12.89
N LYS A 86 3.41 7.88 11.72
CA LYS A 86 2.00 7.53 11.50
C LYS A 86 1.73 6.03 11.75
N ILE A 87 2.60 5.14 11.27
CA ILE A 87 2.52 3.68 11.51
C ILE A 87 2.68 3.34 12.99
N TYR A 88 3.56 4.06 13.69
CA TYR A 88 3.78 3.86 15.12
C TYR A 88 2.62 4.38 15.98
N THR A 89 2.06 5.52 15.60
CA THR A 89 1.00 6.23 16.37
C THR A 89 -0.42 5.78 16.04
N PHE A 90 -0.62 4.91 15.04
CA PHE A 90 -1.94 4.43 14.61
C PHE A 90 -2.81 3.86 15.74
N HIS A 91 -2.23 3.43 16.86
CA HIS A 91 -2.96 2.96 18.05
C HIS A 91 -3.53 4.07 18.96
N ILE A 92 -3.11 5.33 18.81
CA ILE A 92 -3.62 6.45 19.61
C ILE A 92 -4.81 7.05 18.87
N ARG A 93 -5.92 6.33 18.89
CA ARG A 93 -7.25 6.92 18.76
C ARG A 93 -7.79 7.05 20.17
N ILE A 94 -7.57 8.22 20.76
CA ILE A 94 -8.22 8.65 22.02
C ILE A 94 -9.67 8.99 21.71
#